data_AF-W4RRP4-F1
#
_entry.id   AF-W4RRP4-F1
#
_cell.length_a   1.000
_cell.length_b   1.000
_cell.length_c   1.000
_cell.angle_alpha   90.00
_cell.angle_beta   90.00
_cell.angle_gamma   90.00
#
_symmetry.space_group_name_H-M   'P 1'
#
loop_
_entity.id
_entity.type
_entity.pdbx_description
1 polymer ?
#
loop_
_entity_poly.entity_id
_entity_poly.type
_entity_poly.pdbx_seq_one_letter_code
_entity_poly.pdbx_strand_id
1 'polypeptide(L)'
;MSFLDCSLGLGSDSIVASFIVGESGSVTGIEARPELAYLVKTGLKEWDSGIEAINKAMDKIEVLQGYSLEFLEAKEDNSVDCVYFDPMFDESILESDGIRGLTHFAVYDGLSQELIEHAYRVARKRVVLKDHFRSSRFDDFGFEVYRRKTAKFHFGVIEKE
;
A
#
# COMPACT_ATOMS: atom_id res chain seq x y z
N MET A 1 -4.86 -10.29 -12.04
CA MET A 1 -4.63 -8.84 -11.79
C MET A 1 -3.46 -8.72 -10.84
N SER A 2 -2.49 -7.83 -11.10
CA SER A 2 -1.35 -7.61 -10.20
C SER A 2 -1.49 -6.31 -9.41
N PHE A 3 -1.25 -6.38 -8.11
CA PHE A 3 -1.34 -5.25 -7.19
C PHE A 3 0.00 -5.05 -6.48
N LEU A 4 0.53 -3.84 -6.53
CA LEU A 4 1.76 -3.46 -5.85
C LEU A 4 1.43 -2.46 -4.74
N ASP A 5 1.60 -2.87 -3.49
CA ASP A 5 1.48 -2.02 -2.32
C ASP A 5 2.85 -1.41 -2.00
N CYS A 6 2.99 -0.10 -2.23
CA CYS A 6 4.23 0.64 -2.02
C CYS A 6 4.37 1.18 -0.58
N SER A 7 3.52 0.72 0.34
CA SER A 7 3.49 1.15 1.73
C SER A 7 2.89 0.04 2.59
N LEU A 8 3.45 -1.17 2.48
CA LEU A 8 2.84 -2.39 3.00
C LEU A 8 2.42 -2.26 4.47
N GLY A 9 3.26 -1.65 5.31
CA GLY A 9 2.96 -1.49 6.74
C GLY A 9 2.60 -2.83 7.36
N LEU A 10 1.45 -2.93 8.02
CA LEU A 10 0.95 -4.18 8.61
C LEU A 10 0.28 -5.14 7.62
N GLY A 11 0.18 -4.78 6.35
CA GLY A 11 -0.36 -5.62 5.28
C GLY A 11 -1.87 -5.74 5.24
N SER A 12 -2.63 -4.99 6.04
CA SER A 12 -4.10 -5.11 6.11
C SER A 12 -4.79 -4.89 4.76
N ASP A 13 -4.45 -3.82 4.04
CA ASP A 13 -5.02 -3.54 2.72
C ASP A 13 -4.52 -4.55 1.66
N SER A 14 -3.26 -4.98 1.76
CA SER A 14 -2.69 -6.05 0.93
C SER A 14 -3.40 -7.40 1.11
N ILE A 15 -3.89 -7.74 2.31
CA ILE A 15 -4.71 -8.95 2.55
C ILE A 15 -6.04 -8.85 1.83
N VAL A 16 -6.71 -7.69 1.92
CA VAL A 16 -7.97 -7.45 1.19
C VAL A 16 -7.73 -7.51 -0.32
N ALA A 17 -6.67 -6.88 -0.82
CA ALA A 17 -6.30 -6.95 -2.22
C ALA A 17 -6.05 -8.40 -2.67
N SER A 18 -5.30 -9.18 -1.87
CA SER A 18 -4.96 -10.58 -2.16
C SER A 18 -6.21 -11.46 -2.26
N PHE A 19 -7.16 -11.24 -1.35
CA PHE A 19 -8.46 -11.91 -1.39
C PHE A 19 -9.23 -11.59 -2.67
N ILE A 20 -9.25 -10.32 -3.11
CA ILE A 20 -10.02 -9.87 -4.28
C ILE A 20 -9.37 -10.29 -5.61
N VAL A 21 -8.04 -10.21 -5.73
CA VAL A 21 -7.37 -10.57 -7.00
C VAL A 21 -7.41 -12.07 -7.29
N GLY A 22 -7.68 -12.90 -6.28
CA GLY A 22 -7.94 -14.33 -6.41
C GLY A 22 -6.69 -15.15 -6.80
N GLU A 23 -6.92 -16.35 -7.33
CA GLU A 23 -5.83 -17.31 -7.64
C GLU A 23 -4.99 -16.93 -8.88
N SER A 24 -5.57 -16.21 -9.83
CA SER A 24 -4.87 -15.74 -11.04
C SER A 24 -4.24 -14.37 -10.86
N GLY A 25 -4.34 -13.79 -9.66
CA GLY A 25 -3.77 -12.51 -9.30
C GLY A 25 -2.52 -12.63 -8.45
N SER A 26 -1.87 -11.49 -8.23
CA SER A 26 -0.71 -11.38 -7.35
C SER A 26 -0.75 -10.09 -6.56
N VAL A 27 -0.22 -10.15 -5.34
CA VAL A 27 -0.01 -9.00 -4.46
C VAL A 27 1.44 -9.01 -4.00
N THR A 28 2.13 -7.92 -4.28
CA THR A 28 3.47 -7.67 -3.77
C THR A 28 3.42 -6.42 -2.90
N GLY A 29 3.93 -6.49 -1.69
CA GLY A 29 4.05 -5.36 -0.77
C GLY A 29 5.50 -5.01 -0.50
N ILE A 30 5.79 -3.71 -0.51
CA ILE A 30 7.11 -3.15 -0.23
C ILE A 30 7.09 -2.48 1.14
N GLU A 31 8.05 -2.83 1.98
CA GLU A 31 8.28 -2.20 3.28
C GLU A 31 9.75 -1.78 3.42
N ALA A 32 9.98 -0.50 3.68
CA ALA A 32 11.33 0.05 3.76
C ALA A 32 12.06 -0.42 5.03
N ARG A 33 11.35 -0.52 6.16
CA ARG A 33 11.94 -0.91 7.45
C ARG A 33 12.22 -2.41 7.49
N PRO A 34 13.48 -2.83 7.65
CA PRO A 34 13.81 -4.26 7.70
C PRO A 34 13.11 -5.01 8.83
N GLU A 35 12.95 -4.36 9.99
CA GLU A 35 12.33 -4.97 11.16
C GLU A 35 10.83 -5.22 10.94
N LEU A 36 10.13 -4.23 10.37
CA LEU A 36 8.71 -4.33 10.06
C LEU A 36 8.46 -5.31 8.90
N ALA A 37 9.28 -5.23 7.84
CA ALA A 37 9.20 -6.14 6.71
C ALA A 37 9.35 -7.61 7.17
N TYR A 38 10.31 -7.88 8.05
CA TYR A 38 10.51 -9.21 8.61
C TYR A 38 9.31 -9.67 9.47
N LEU A 39 8.82 -8.80 10.35
CA LEU A 39 7.69 -9.10 11.22
C LEU A 39 6.43 -9.44 10.40
N VAL A 40 6.12 -8.61 9.40
CA VAL A 40 4.92 -8.74 8.58
C VAL A 40 5.03 -9.94 7.65
N LYS A 41 6.19 -10.16 7.03
CA LYS A 41 6.44 -11.36 6.23
C LYS A 41 6.24 -12.64 7.02
N THR A 42 6.77 -12.69 8.25
CA THR A 42 6.59 -13.85 9.15
C THR A 42 5.14 -13.99 9.58
N GLY A 43 4.51 -12.88 10.01
CA GLY A 43 3.11 -12.86 10.44
C GLY A 43 2.14 -13.33 9.36
N LEU A 44 2.31 -12.91 8.11
CA LEU A 44 1.46 -13.34 6.99
C LEU A 44 1.56 -14.85 6.70
N LYS A 45 2.65 -15.50 7.11
CA LYS A 45 2.89 -16.93 6.89
C LYS A 45 2.46 -17.79 8.07
N GLU A 46 2.61 -17.29 9.28
CA GLU A 46 2.42 -18.07 10.51
C GLU A 46 1.09 -17.77 11.22
N TRP A 47 0.48 -16.61 10.97
CA TRP A 47 -0.76 -16.23 11.64
C TRP A 47 -1.94 -17.06 11.16
N ASP A 48 -2.70 -17.62 12.10
CA ASP A 48 -3.98 -18.25 11.83
C ASP A 48 -5.12 -17.30 12.22
N SER A 49 -5.83 -16.80 11.21
CA SER A 49 -7.01 -15.95 11.40
C SER A 49 -8.25 -16.73 11.86
N GLY A 50 -8.22 -18.07 11.85
CA GLY A 50 -9.37 -18.94 12.01
C GLY A 50 -10.29 -19.01 10.78
N ILE A 51 -9.94 -18.32 9.69
CA ILE A 51 -10.71 -18.26 8.44
C ILE A 51 -9.80 -18.71 7.28
N GLU A 52 -10.06 -19.90 6.73
CA GLU A 52 -9.23 -20.51 5.68
C GLU A 52 -9.02 -19.58 4.47
N ALA A 53 -10.06 -18.87 4.06
CA ALA A 53 -9.99 -17.96 2.91
C ALA A 53 -9.05 -16.76 3.16
N ILE A 54 -8.98 -16.27 4.40
CA ILE A 54 -8.07 -15.19 4.79
C ILE A 54 -6.64 -15.72 4.93
N ASN A 55 -6.46 -16.91 5.53
CA ASN A 55 -5.14 -17.55 5.60
C ASN A 55 -4.53 -17.76 4.20
N LYS A 56 -5.34 -18.23 3.24
CA LYS A 56 -4.92 -18.34 1.83
C LYS A 56 -4.60 -17.00 1.18
N ALA A 57 -5.28 -15.92 1.56
CA ALA A 57 -4.99 -14.58 1.06
C ALA A 57 -3.67 -14.06 1.64
N MET A 58 -3.43 -14.22 2.95
CA MET A 58 -2.19 -13.83 3.61
C MET A 58 -0.98 -14.57 3.01
N ASP A 59 -1.09 -15.89 2.81
CA ASP A 59 0.01 -16.73 2.31
C ASP A 59 0.47 -16.34 0.89
N LYS A 60 -0.39 -15.74 0.08
CA LYS A 60 -0.05 -15.35 -1.30
C LYS A 60 0.70 -14.03 -1.41
N ILE A 61 0.75 -13.23 -0.35
CA ILE A 61 1.37 -11.91 -0.40
C ILE A 61 2.89 -12.08 -0.41
N GLU A 62 3.53 -11.50 -1.42
CA GLU A 62 4.98 -11.38 -1.48
C GLU A 62 5.41 -10.10 -0.75
N VAL A 63 6.33 -10.23 0.21
CA VAL A 63 6.88 -9.08 0.94
C VAL A 63 8.32 -8.85 0.50
N LEU A 64 8.58 -7.64 -0.02
CA LEU A 64 9.88 -7.14 -0.41
C LEU A 64 10.33 -6.06 0.58
N GLN A 65 11.61 -6.11 0.98
CA GLN A 65 12.21 -5.10 1.85
C GLN A 65 13.00 -4.09 1.02
N GLY A 66 12.74 -2.80 1.21
CA GLY A 66 13.45 -1.70 0.56
C GLY A 66 12.54 -0.51 0.25
N TYR A 67 13.05 0.52 -0.42
CA TYR A 67 12.28 1.72 -0.72
C TYR A 67 11.45 1.56 -1.99
N SER A 68 10.20 1.99 -1.95
CA SER A 68 9.27 1.88 -3.07
C SER A 68 9.77 2.53 -4.36
N LEU A 69 10.48 3.65 -4.25
CA LEU A 69 11.09 4.32 -5.41
C LEU A 69 12.07 3.39 -6.14
N GLU A 70 12.99 2.75 -5.42
CA GLU A 70 14.00 1.84 -6.00
C GLU A 70 13.33 0.68 -6.78
N PHE A 71 12.27 0.11 -6.21
CA PHE A 71 11.52 -0.96 -6.88
C PHE A 71 10.76 -0.47 -8.10
N LEU A 72 10.19 0.73 -8.03
CA LEU A 72 9.43 1.31 -9.14
C LEU A 72 10.36 1.74 -10.28
N GLU A 73 11.53 2.30 -10.00
CA GLU A 73 12.56 2.62 -11.01
C GLU A 73 12.99 1.38 -11.79
N ALA A 74 13.24 0.26 -11.09
CA ALA A 74 13.68 -0.99 -11.69
C ALA A 74 12.59 -1.75 -12.46
N LYS A 75 11.31 -1.37 -12.33
CA LYS A 75 10.18 -2.01 -13.02
C LYS A 75 10.02 -1.47 -14.44
N GLU A 76 9.61 -2.34 -15.34
CA GLU A 76 9.18 -1.96 -16.69
C GLU A 76 7.85 -1.20 -16.67
N ASP A 77 7.62 -0.38 -17.69
CA ASP A 77 6.36 0.33 -17.92
C ASP A 77 5.19 -0.65 -18.03
N ASN A 78 4.02 -0.28 -17.51
CA ASN A 78 2.78 -1.08 -17.59
C ASN A 78 2.88 -2.54 -17.07
N SER A 79 3.83 -2.80 -16.18
CA SER A 79 4.12 -4.15 -15.67
C SER A 79 3.20 -4.59 -14.53
N VAL A 80 2.52 -3.66 -13.84
CA VAL A 80 1.61 -3.94 -12.72
C VAL A 80 0.22 -3.36 -13.00
N ASP A 81 -0.89 -4.07 -12.73
CA ASP A 81 -2.23 -3.49 -12.96
C ASP A 81 -2.50 -2.26 -12.10
N CYS A 82 -2.22 -2.34 -10.80
CA CYS A 82 -2.52 -1.31 -9.82
C CYS A 82 -1.32 -1.06 -8.91
N VAL A 83 -0.90 0.19 -8.79
CA VAL A 83 0.07 0.64 -7.78
C VAL A 83 -0.68 1.37 -6.67
N TYR A 84 -0.38 1.07 -5.41
CA TYR A 84 -1.12 1.54 -4.25
C TYR A 84 -0.22 2.18 -3.21
N PHE A 85 -0.73 3.24 -2.58
CA PHE A 85 -0.08 3.94 -1.47
C PHE A 85 -1.10 4.20 -0.35
N ASP A 86 -0.71 3.91 0.89
CA ASP A 86 -1.33 4.27 2.18
C ASP A 86 -0.23 4.75 3.15
N PRO A 87 0.43 5.87 2.86
CA PRO A 87 1.48 6.41 3.70
C PRO A 87 0.92 6.78 5.07
N MET A 88 1.67 6.47 6.14
CA MET A 88 1.27 6.80 7.51
C MET A 88 0.95 8.30 7.68
N PHE A 89 -0.15 8.59 8.39
CA PHE A 89 -0.64 9.96 8.63
C PHE A 89 0.17 10.70 9.69
N ASP A 90 0.51 11.96 9.43
CA ASP A 90 1.30 12.80 10.34
C ASP A 90 0.46 13.37 11.51
N GLU A 91 -0.85 13.60 11.33
CA GLU A 91 -1.64 14.38 12.31
C GLU A 91 -2.19 13.59 13.52
N SER A 92 -2.18 12.25 13.54
CA SER A 92 -2.98 11.53 14.56
C SER A 92 -2.55 10.11 14.93
N ILE A 93 -1.25 9.79 15.00
CA ILE A 93 -0.81 8.46 15.50
C ILE A 93 -1.01 8.28 17.02
N LEU A 94 -1.90 9.06 17.64
CA LEU A 94 -2.21 9.02 19.07
C LEU A 94 -3.44 8.17 19.44
N GLU A 95 -4.33 7.84 18.49
CA GLU A 95 -5.64 7.21 18.81
C GLU A 95 -5.73 5.70 18.54
N SER A 96 -4.74 5.06 17.90
CA SER A 96 -4.77 3.62 17.62
C SER A 96 -3.78 2.85 18.51
N ASP A 97 -4.31 2.17 19.53
CA ASP A 97 -3.48 1.39 20.47
C ASP A 97 -2.64 0.30 19.80
N GLY A 98 -3.15 -0.28 18.69
CA GLY A 98 -2.45 -1.34 17.95
C GLY A 98 -1.27 -0.87 17.09
N ILE A 99 -1.22 0.42 16.74
CA ILE A 99 -0.19 1.00 15.86
C ILE A 99 0.76 1.94 16.64
N ARG A 100 0.42 2.27 17.89
CA ARG A 100 1.18 3.23 18.70
C ARG A 100 2.66 2.87 18.86
N GLY A 101 3.00 1.58 18.91
CA GLY A 101 4.38 1.09 18.98
C GLY A 101 5.17 1.16 17.66
N LEU A 102 4.48 1.31 16.52
CA LEU A 102 5.06 1.36 15.19
C LEU A 102 5.44 2.78 14.75
N THR A 103 4.97 3.80 15.48
CA THR A 103 5.33 5.22 15.26
C THR A 103 6.84 5.45 15.18
N HIS A 104 7.61 4.74 16.01
CA HIS A 104 9.06 4.85 16.03
C HIS A 104 9.75 4.28 14.78
N PHE A 105 9.03 3.46 14.03
CA PHE A 105 9.52 2.82 12.80
C PHE A 105 8.97 3.51 11.54
N ALA A 106 8.18 4.58 11.67
CA ALA A 106 7.66 5.28 10.51
C ALA A 106 8.78 5.91 9.67
N VAL A 107 8.78 5.60 8.37
CA VAL A 107 9.59 6.31 7.38
C VAL A 107 8.80 7.55 6.96
N TYR A 108 9.34 8.72 7.27
CA TYR A 108 8.74 10.03 6.97
C TYR A 108 9.08 10.55 5.58
N ASP A 109 9.72 9.73 4.73
CA ASP A 109 9.87 10.04 3.31
C ASP A 109 8.48 9.98 2.67
N GLY A 110 7.83 11.15 2.62
CA GLY A 110 6.52 11.33 2.04
C GLY A 110 6.50 10.98 0.55
N LEU A 111 5.30 10.92 -0.01
CA LEU A 111 5.12 10.80 -1.46
C LEU A 111 5.84 11.97 -2.15
N SER A 112 6.73 11.66 -3.10
CA SER A 112 7.37 12.65 -3.97
C SER A 112 6.72 12.61 -5.36
N GLN A 113 6.87 13.71 -6.10
CA GLN A 113 6.42 13.78 -7.50
C GLN A 113 7.06 12.67 -8.34
N GLU A 114 8.37 12.45 -8.17
CA GLU A 114 9.13 11.39 -8.85
C GLU A 114 8.56 9.99 -8.55
N LEU A 115 8.23 9.71 -7.29
CA LEU A 115 7.63 8.44 -6.89
C LEU A 115 6.28 8.21 -7.60
N ILE A 116 5.44 9.23 -7.69
CA ILE A 116 4.14 9.16 -8.37
C ILE A 116 4.32 9.00 -9.89
N GLU A 117 5.31 9.66 -10.49
CA GLU A 117 5.63 9.52 -11.92
C GLU A 117 6.07 8.10 -12.26
N HIS A 118 6.97 7.50 -11.47
CA HIS A 118 7.36 6.10 -11.64
C HIS A 118 6.19 5.15 -11.37
N ALA A 119 5.35 5.42 -10.37
CA ALA A 119 4.15 4.64 -10.12
C ALA A 119 3.19 4.66 -11.31
N TYR A 120 2.95 5.84 -11.91
CA TYR A 120 2.10 5.98 -13.09
C TYR A 120 2.68 5.27 -14.31
N ARG A 121 4.00 5.37 -14.52
CA ARG A 121 4.72 4.65 -15.58
C ARG A 121 4.54 3.14 -15.45
N VAL A 122 4.76 2.60 -14.26
CA VAL A 122 4.70 1.16 -13.94
C VAL A 122 3.27 0.61 -13.94
N ALA A 123 2.29 1.39 -13.46
CA ALA A 123 0.90 1.00 -13.45
C ALA A 123 0.38 0.82 -14.89
N ARG A 124 -0.40 -0.22 -15.13
CA ARG A 124 -1.10 -0.48 -16.40
C ARG A 124 -2.50 0.11 -16.40
N LYS A 125 -3.15 0.16 -15.23
CA LYS A 125 -4.54 0.64 -15.11
C LYS A 125 -4.68 1.83 -14.20
N ARG A 126 -4.03 1.84 -13.05
CA ARG A 126 -4.21 2.94 -12.09
C ARG A 126 -3.14 3.04 -11.02
N VAL A 127 -3.02 4.24 -10.48
CA VAL A 127 -2.36 4.53 -9.21
C VAL A 127 -3.44 4.92 -8.20
N VAL A 128 -3.39 4.34 -7.01
CA VAL A 128 -4.37 4.57 -5.94
C VAL A 128 -3.64 5.12 -4.72
N LEU A 129 -4.18 6.19 -4.15
CA LEU A 129 -3.73 6.77 -2.89
C LEU A 129 -4.85 6.68 -1.87
N LYS A 130 -4.63 5.99 -0.76
CA LYS A 130 -5.42 6.14 0.46
C LYS A 130 -4.77 7.21 1.31
N ASP A 131 -5.54 8.22 1.69
CA ASP A 131 -5.00 9.28 2.50
C ASP A 131 -6.05 9.91 3.44
N HIS A 132 -5.58 10.67 4.43
CA HIS A 132 -6.44 11.45 5.32
C HIS A 132 -7.33 12.36 4.49
N PHE A 133 -8.59 12.51 4.90
CA PHE A 133 -9.62 13.21 4.11
C PHE A 133 -9.31 14.70 3.84
N ARG A 134 -8.34 15.29 4.56
CA ARG A 134 -7.85 16.67 4.38
C ARG A 134 -6.48 16.78 3.73
N SER A 135 -5.90 15.67 3.28
CA SER A 135 -4.58 15.67 2.67
C SER A 135 -4.56 16.52 1.40
N SER A 136 -3.60 17.44 1.30
CA SER A 136 -3.35 18.19 0.06
C SER A 136 -2.77 17.30 -1.03
N ARG A 137 -2.16 16.15 -0.67
CA ARG A 137 -1.47 15.24 -1.60
C ARG A 137 -2.36 14.75 -2.73
N PHE A 138 -3.68 14.67 -2.49
CA PHE A 138 -4.61 14.37 -3.56
C PHE A 138 -4.56 15.42 -4.69
N ASP A 139 -4.65 16.70 -4.33
CA ASP A 139 -4.63 17.80 -5.30
C ASP A 139 -3.21 18.01 -5.84
N ASP A 140 -2.19 17.92 -4.97
CA ASP A 140 -0.78 18.12 -5.33
C ASP A 140 -0.30 17.15 -6.42
N PHE A 141 -0.80 15.91 -6.40
CA PHE A 141 -0.44 14.86 -7.37
C PHE A 141 -1.55 14.55 -8.39
N GLY A 142 -2.64 15.31 -8.40
CA GLY A 142 -3.70 15.19 -9.41
C GLY A 142 -4.58 13.94 -9.30
N PHE A 143 -4.82 13.42 -8.10
CA PHE A 143 -5.73 12.30 -7.86
C PHE A 143 -7.21 12.74 -7.92
N GLU A 144 -8.05 11.95 -8.59
CA GLU A 144 -9.51 12.08 -8.48
C GLU A 144 -9.99 11.40 -7.19
N VAL A 145 -10.60 12.18 -6.28
CA VAL A 145 -10.92 11.71 -4.92
C VAL A 145 -12.35 11.19 -4.79
N TYR A 146 -12.49 9.95 -4.35
CA TYR A 146 -13.75 9.36 -3.92
C TYR A 146 -14.13 9.84 -2.51
N ARG A 147 -14.76 11.01 -2.45
CA ARG A 147 -15.12 11.67 -1.18
C ARG A 147 -16.26 10.94 -0.46
N ARG A 148 -16.01 10.54 0.78
CA ARG A 148 -17.00 9.95 1.70
C ARG A 148 -17.21 10.87 2.90
N LYS A 149 -18.45 11.38 3.07
CA LYS A 149 -18.77 12.46 4.04
C LYS A 149 -18.36 12.19 5.49
N THR A 150 -18.33 10.93 5.93
CA THR A 150 -18.09 10.56 7.33
C THR A 150 -16.78 9.80 7.55
N ALA A 151 -15.98 9.57 6.50
CA ALA A 151 -14.74 8.81 6.60
C ALA A 151 -13.55 9.71 7.01
N LYS A 152 -12.69 9.20 7.89
CA LYS A 152 -11.43 9.87 8.29
C LYS A 152 -10.33 9.78 7.21
N PHE A 153 -10.53 8.95 6.19
CA PHE A 153 -9.64 8.83 5.03
C PHE A 153 -10.48 8.69 3.75
N HIS A 154 -9.91 9.09 2.62
CA HIS A 154 -10.48 8.91 1.28
C HIS A 154 -9.51 8.10 0.40
N PHE A 155 -10.02 7.63 -0.74
CA PHE A 155 -9.19 7.09 -1.81
C PHE A 155 -9.19 8.09 -2.96
N GLY A 156 -8.01 8.42 -3.44
CA GLY A 156 -7.75 9.12 -4.69
C GLY A 156 -7.26 8.15 -5.75
N VAL A 157 -7.66 8.35 -7.00
CA VAL A 157 -7.23 7.49 -8.12
C VAL A 157 -6.75 8.33 -9.29
N ILE A 158 -5.64 7.91 -9.88
CA ILE A 158 -5.20 8.32 -11.22
C ILE A 158 -5.45 7.11 -12.12
N GLU A 159 -6.42 7.19 -13.03
CA GLU A 159 -6.68 6.14 -14.02
C GLU A 159 -5.71 6.29 -15.21
N LYS A 160 -5.39 5.16 -15.84
CA LYS A 160 -4.58 5.08 -17.05
C LYS A 160 -5.48 4.66 -18.20
N GLU A 161 -5.50 5.46 -19.26
CA GLU A 161 -6.31 5.24 -20.46
C GLU A 161 -5.93 3.96 -21.23
#